data_AF-A0A1M7HTB2-F1
#
_entry.id   AF-A0A1M7HTB2-F1
#
_cell.length_a   1.000
_cell.length_b   1.000
_cell.length_c   1.000
_cell.angle_alpha   90.00
_cell.angle_beta   90.00
_cell.angle_gamma   90.00
#
_symmetry.space_group_name_H-M   'P 1'
#
loop_
_entity.id
_entity.type
_entity.pdbx_description
1 polymer ?
#
loop_
_entity_poly.entity_id
_entity_poly.type
_entity_poly.pdbx_seq_one_letter_code
_entity_poly.pdbx_strand_id
1 'polypeptide(L)' 'MKQYKAVAGPKNINVDKGGTQTAFNMFADIINQEARGGWEYHSMETISVTEKPGCLQQAIPVNYYMLIFVKDV' A
#
# COMPACT_ATOMS: atom_id res chain seq x y z
N MET A 1 11.07 -4.73 21.57
CA MET A 1 10.62 -5.70 20.52
C MET A 1 10.13 -4.91 19.31
N LYS A 2 9.91 -5.50 18.13
CA LYS A 2 9.41 -4.75 16.96
C LYS A 2 7.96 -5.10 16.63
N GLN A 3 7.15 -4.09 16.34
CA GLN A 3 5.80 -4.23 15.79
C GLN A 3 5.79 -3.76 14.33
N TYR A 4 5.03 -4.45 13.49
CA TYR A 4 4.85 -4.11 12.07
C TYR A 4 3.39 -3.85 11.74
N LYS A 5 3.13 -2.95 10.81
CA LYS A 5 1.82 -2.78 10.15
C LYS A 5 1.99 -2.67 8.64
N ALA A 6 1.04 -3.20 7.90
CA ALA A 6 0.97 -3.11 6.44
C ALA A 6 -0.24 -2.25 6.05
N VAL A 7 -0.01 -1.25 5.20
CA VAL A 7 -1.04 -0.34 4.70
C VAL A 7 -1.10 -0.49 3.19
N ALA A 8 -2.31 -0.64 2.64
CA ALA A 8 -2.47 -0.77 1.20
C ALA A 8 -2.08 0.54 0.50
N GLY A 9 -1.17 0.44 -0.46
CA GLY A 9 -0.80 1.52 -1.35
C GLY A 9 -1.76 1.64 -2.55
N PRO A 10 -1.73 2.78 -3.25
CA PRO A 10 -2.51 2.97 -4.47
C PRO A 10 -2.01 2.04 -5.58
N LYS A 11 -2.91 1.32 -6.26
CA LYS A 11 -2.57 0.41 -7.37
C LYS A 11 -2.31 1.15 -8.67
N ASN A 12 -3.21 2.05 -9.05
CA ASN A 12 -3.12 2.86 -10.25
C ASN A 12 -3.60 4.26 -9.88
N ILE A 13 -2.73 5.26 -10.05
CA ILE A 13 -3.10 6.67 -9.89
C ILE A 13 -3.20 7.25 -11.30
N ASN A 14 -4.42 7.60 -11.71
CA ASN A 14 -4.64 8.29 -12.98
C ASN A 14 -4.37 9.78 -12.79
N VAL A 15 -3.50 10.34 -13.62
CA VAL A 15 -3.17 11.76 -13.62
C VAL A 15 -3.28 12.31 -15.03
N ASP A 16 -3.65 13.59 -15.14
CA ASP A 16 -3.59 14.31 -16.40
C ASP A 16 -2.14 14.48 -16.88
N LYS A 17 -1.96 14.84 -18.16
CA LYS A 17 -0.63 15.09 -18.72
C LYS A 17 0.09 16.20 -17.93
N GLY A 18 1.25 15.85 -17.35
CA GLY A 18 2.03 16.74 -16.49
C GLY A 18 1.65 16.69 -15.01
N GLY A 19 0.63 15.92 -14.62
CA GLY A 19 0.13 15.80 -13.24
C GLY A 19 0.85 14.79 -12.36
N THR A 20 1.99 14.24 -12.80
CA THR A 20 2.73 13.18 -12.08
C THR A 20 3.09 13.58 -10.64
N GLN A 21 3.39 14.86 -10.40
CA GLN A 21 3.71 15.35 -9.05
C GLN A 21 2.55 15.14 -8.05
N THR A 22 1.30 15.20 -8.50
CA THR A 22 0.13 14.94 -7.65
C THR A 22 0.11 13.49 -7.15
N ALA A 23 0.49 12.53 -8.01
CA ALA A 23 0.61 11.14 -7.60
C ALA A 23 1.72 10.94 -6.56
N PHE A 24 2.85 11.63 -6.72
CA PHE A 24 3.96 11.57 -5.76
C PHE A 24 3.60 12.18 -4.41
N ASN A 25 2.91 13.32 -4.43
CA ASN A 25 2.43 13.98 -3.22
C ASN A 25 1.43 13.08 -2.48
N MET A 26 0.49 12.45 -3.20
CA MET A 26 -0.43 11.48 -2.60
C MET A 26 0.31 10.32 -1.91
N PHE A 27 1.35 9.79 -2.54
CA PHE A 27 2.16 8.73 -1.94
C PHE A 27 2.89 9.20 -0.68
N ALA A 28 3.47 10.40 -0.73
CA ALA A 28 4.12 11.02 0.44
C ALA A 28 3.13 11.29 1.57
N ASP A 29 1.91 11.72 1.26
CA ASP A 29 0.86 11.98 2.26
C ASP A 29 0.47 10.71 3.03
N ILE A 30 0.35 9.57 2.33
CA ILE A 30 0.08 8.27 2.98
C ILE A 30 1.22 7.92 3.93
N ILE A 31 2.48 8.05 3.48
CA ILE A 31 3.65 7.76 4.32
C ILE A 31 3.65 8.66 5.56
N ASN A 32 3.47 9.98 5.38
CA ASN A 32 3.49 10.96 6.47
C ASN A 32 2.31 10.81 7.43
N GLN A 33 1.18 10.31 6.97
CA GLN A 33 0.04 9.99 7.83
C GLN A 33 0.33 8.76 8.69
N GLU A 34 0.93 7.73 8.10
CA GLU A 34 1.15 6.45 8.76
C GLU A 34 2.41 6.39 9.62
N ALA A 35 3.43 7.20 9.30
CA ALA A 35 4.67 7.35 10.06
C ALA A 35 4.55 8.29 11.28
N ARG A 36 3.38 8.29 11.93
CA ARG A 36 3.11 9.08 13.14
C ARG A 36 3.16 8.20 14.38
N GLY A 37 3.37 8.79 15.56
CA GLY A 37 3.28 8.05 16.83
C GLY A 37 4.37 6.97 17.01
N GLY A 38 5.56 7.22 16.46
CA GLY A 38 6.72 6.31 16.54
C GLY A 38 6.73 5.20 15.49
N TRP A 39 5.82 5.23 14.52
CA TRP A 39 5.90 4.38 13.33
C TRP A 39 6.89 4.97 12.33
N GLU A 40 7.73 4.13 11.75
CA GLU A 40 8.71 4.48 10.73
C GLU A 40 8.41 3.72 9.44
N TYR A 41 8.55 4.39 8.30
CA TYR A 41 8.44 3.73 7.00
C TYR A 41 9.62 2.77 6.81
N HIS A 42 9.32 1.53 6.41
CA HIS A 42 10.32 0.48 6.25
C HIS A 42 10.53 0.12 4.78
N SER A 43 9.48 -0.29 4.08
CA SER A 43 9.56 -0.73 2.69
C SER A 43 8.19 -0.67 2.00
N MET A 44 8.21 -0.88 0.68
CA MET A 44 7.01 -1.18 -0.11
C MET A 44 7.15 -2.58 -0.68
N GLU A 45 6.22 -3.46 -0.35
CA GLU A 45 6.19 -4.84 -0.79
C GLU A 45 5.01 -5.08 -1.74
N THR A 46 5.07 -6.16 -2.52
CA THR A 46 3.92 -6.60 -3.33
C THR A 46 3.42 -7.93 -2.81
N ILE A 47 2.10 -8.04 -2.64
CA ILE A 47 1.44 -9.31 -2.29
C ILE A 47 0.41 -9.67 -3.36
N SER A 48 0.24 -10.97 -3.61
CA SER A 48 -0.82 -11.49 -4.47
C SER A 48 -1.92 -12.08 -3.59
N VAL A 49 -3.15 -11.59 -3.76
CA VAL A 49 -4.31 -12.08 -3.02
C VAL A 49 -5.27 -12.74 -4.00
N THR A 50 -5.65 -13.98 -3.71
CA THR A 50 -6.67 -14.71 -4.45
C THR A 50 -7.88 -14.89 -3.55
N GLU A 51 -8.96 -14.18 -3.85
CA GLU A 51 -10.23 -14.40 -3.17
C GLU A 51 -10.92 -15.64 -3.72
N LYS A 52 -11.61 -16.37 -2.85
CA LYS A 52 -12.41 -17.52 -3.28
C LYS A 52 -13.54 -17.00 -4.18
N PRO A 53 -13.62 -17.43 -5.44
CA PRO A 53 -14.71 -17.01 -6.30
C PRO A 53 -16.02 -17.60 -5.78
N GLY A 54 -17.13 -16.90 -6.02
CA GLY A 54 -18.45 -17.51 -5.87
C GLY A 54 -18.61 -18.74 -6.78
N CYS A 55 -19.56 -19.63 -6.48
CA CYS A 55 -19.89 -20.75 -7.35
C CYS A 55 -20.12 -20.21 -8.78
N LEU A 56 -19.37 -20.72 -9.76
CA LEU A 56 -19.34 -20.35 -11.19
C LEU A 56 -18.27 -19.33 -11.65
N GLN A 57 -17.40 -18.83 -10.78
CA GLN A 57 -16.28 -17.97 -11.21
C GLN A 57 -14.90 -18.62 -11.00
N GLN A 58 -13.94 -18.25 -11.85
CA GLN A 58 -12.54 -18.63 -11.67
C GLN A 58 -11.87 -17.61 -10.75
N ALA A 59 -11.04 -18.11 -9.83
CA ALA A 59 -10.27 -17.25 -8.94
C ALA A 59 -9.18 -16.53 -9.75
N ILE A 60 -9.14 -15.20 -9.71
CA ILE A 60 -8.10 -14.41 -10.37
C ILE A 60 -7.25 -13.76 -9.27
N PRO A 61 -5.92 -14.02 -9.25
CA PRO A 61 -5.04 -13.37 -8.29
C PRO A 61 -4.97 -11.87 -8.58
N VAL A 62 -5.07 -11.06 -7.53
CA VAL A 62 -4.94 -9.61 -7.60
C VAL A 62 -3.72 -9.17 -6.80
N ASN A 63 -2.79 -8.47 -7.45
CA ASN A 63 -1.61 -7.93 -6.79
C ASN A 63 -1.92 -6.61 -6.08
N TYR A 64 -1.39 -6.44 -4.87
CA TYR A 64 -1.47 -5.22 -4.06
C TYR A 64 -0.07 -4.74 -3.70
N TYR A 65 0.15 -3.43 -3.81
CA TYR A 65 1.31 -2.77 -3.23
C TYR A 65 1.01 -2.44 -1.78
N MET A 66 1.93 -2.78 -0.88
CA MET A 66 1.77 -2.65 0.56
C MET A 66 2.92 -1.82 1.12
N LEU A 67 2.59 -0.73 1.81
CA LEU A 67 3.55 0.07 2.57
C LEU A 67 3.73 -0.57 3.95
N ILE A 68 4.96 -0.92 4.28
CA ILE A 68 5.31 -1.54 5.56
C ILE A 68 5.87 -0.47 6.49
N PHE A 69 5.34 -0.44 7.71
CA PHE A 69 5.83 0.41 8.78
C PHE A 69 6.24 -0.43 9.97
N VAL A 70 7.26 0.04 10.68
CA VAL A 70 7.84 -0.61 11.86
C VAL A 70 7.87 0.36 13.04
N LYS A 71 7.73 -0.17 14.25
CA LYS A 71 7.84 0.60 15.50
C LYS A 71 8.50 -0.26 16.57
N ASP A 72 9.36 0.36 17.38
CA ASP A 72 9.88 -0.28 18.59
C ASP A 72 8.84 -0.25 19.73
N VAL A 73 8.74 -1.39 20.44
CA VAL A 73 7.84 -1.66 21.58
C VAL A 73 8.66 -1.93 22.83
#